data_AF-A0AAX0PXG8-F1
#
_entry.id   AF-A0AAX0PXG8-F1
#
_cell.length_a   1.000
_cell.length_b   1.000
_cell.length_c   1.000
_cell.angle_alpha   90.00
_cell.angle_beta   90.00
_cell.angle_gamma   90.00
#
_symmetry.space_group_name_H-M   'P 1'
#
loop_
_entity.id
_entity.type
_entity.pdbx_description
1 polymer ?
#
loop_
_entity_poly.entity_id
_entity_poly.type
_entity_poly.pdbx_seq_one_letter_code
_entity_poly.pdbx_strand_id
1 'polypeptide(L)'
;MEKLRRRTSENAHKFEKKLFEQLDLSELQGLLVDENWNATVGLEAIEILDSNYFESLKSTNRSKEDKEEFCNEFYKVLTKKDIKERYLLCDKLNIPFVLIFYCPTYEGIKNFRISMVKINDNGDIKYINKIDYSENDFIKWWQSKKGTIQTKQLRNSAGPRVKRTKIDNILSNYGLMWGGNIDAFKAENGHIECIIDFISCSRNMNINANPSKWYNSSNPKYGPKYEGFKTQSKVANRLCVPHLIIYLDKSQPDAEIVAISAIKEISPHAITLVNDPVTNSQRIPKDHITEGIENICDEIGKVISFSNPPIIK
;
A
#
# COMPACT_ATOMS: atom_id res chain seq x y z
N MET A 1 4.69 -27.07 0.05
CA MET A 1 3.39 -26.45 -0.24
C MET A 1 3.36 -25.12 0.50
N GLU A 2 2.88 -24.03 -0.12
CA GLU A 2 2.80 -22.72 0.54
C GLU A 2 1.77 -22.78 1.68
N LYS A 3 2.18 -22.45 2.91
CA LYS A 3 1.34 -22.57 4.12
C LYS A 3 0.57 -21.29 4.42
N LEU A 4 1.22 -20.15 4.21
CA LEU A 4 0.70 -18.81 4.42
C LEU A 4 0.92 -17.98 3.17
N ARG A 5 -0.02 -17.08 2.87
CA ARG A 5 0.10 -16.14 1.76
C ARG A 5 -0.30 -14.74 2.20
N ARG A 6 0.56 -13.76 1.96
CA ARG A 6 0.20 -12.34 2.09
C ARG A 6 -0.74 -11.96 0.95
N ARG A 7 -1.84 -11.28 1.27
CA ARG A 7 -2.77 -10.73 0.27
C ARG A 7 -2.06 -9.62 -0.50
N THR A 8 -2.00 -9.74 -1.83
CA THR A 8 -1.58 -8.68 -2.74
C THR A 8 -2.48 -8.66 -3.97
N SER A 9 -2.83 -7.46 -4.44
CA SER A 9 -3.59 -7.25 -5.68
C SER A 9 -2.72 -6.72 -6.83
N GLU A 10 -1.46 -6.42 -6.56
CA GLU A 10 -0.58 -5.71 -7.48
C GLU A 10 0.16 -6.65 -8.43
N ASN A 11 0.41 -6.16 -9.64
CA ASN A 11 1.30 -6.84 -10.57
C ASN A 11 2.70 -6.32 -10.31
N ALA A 12 3.61 -7.18 -9.84
CA ALA A 12 5.00 -6.77 -9.63
C ALA A 12 5.61 -6.26 -10.95
N HIS A 13 6.02 -5.00 -10.98
CA HIS A 13 6.95 -4.52 -12.00
C HIS A 13 8.36 -4.99 -11.61
N LYS A 14 9.10 -5.64 -12.52
CA LYS A 14 10.38 -6.25 -12.14
C LYS A 14 11.38 -5.22 -11.62
N PHE A 15 11.47 -4.06 -12.28
CA PHE A 15 12.33 -2.97 -11.84
C PHE A 15 11.90 -2.34 -10.49
N GLU A 16 10.60 -2.34 -10.17
CA GLU A 16 10.09 -1.80 -8.90
C GLU A 16 10.66 -2.55 -7.70
N LYS A 17 10.78 -3.88 -7.78
CA LYS A 17 11.44 -4.66 -6.72
C LYS A 17 12.88 -4.21 -6.47
N LYS A 18 13.64 -3.91 -7.54
CA LYS A 18 15.01 -3.40 -7.41
C LYS A 18 15.02 -2.02 -6.74
N LEU A 19 14.07 -1.14 -7.07
CA LEU A 19 13.93 0.16 -6.41
C LEU A 19 13.62 0.01 -4.92
N PHE A 20 12.70 -0.88 -4.54
CA PHE A 20 12.39 -1.15 -3.14
C PHE A 20 13.63 -1.56 -2.34
N GLU A 21 14.44 -2.47 -2.90
CA GLU A 21 15.65 -2.96 -2.24
C GLU A 21 16.73 -1.87 -2.12
N GLN A 22 16.93 -1.04 -3.15
CA GLN A 22 17.99 -0.02 -3.16
C GLN A 22 17.66 1.22 -2.33
N LEU A 23 16.38 1.60 -2.28
CA LEU A 23 15.91 2.79 -1.56
C LEU A 23 15.37 2.48 -0.16
N ASP A 24 15.38 1.21 0.21
CA ASP A 24 14.81 0.69 1.45
C ASP A 24 13.35 1.10 1.64
N LEU A 25 12.53 0.84 0.62
CA LEU A 25 11.11 1.19 0.61
C LEU A 25 10.27 0.09 1.24
N SER A 26 9.20 0.53 1.91
CA SER A 26 8.14 -0.35 2.39
C SER A 26 6.83 0.06 1.74
N GLU A 27 5.85 -0.83 1.75
CA GLU A 27 4.50 -0.59 1.20
C GLU A 27 3.43 -0.86 2.27
N LEU A 28 2.21 -0.39 2.05
CA LEU A 28 1.05 -0.76 2.86
C LEU A 28 -0.08 -1.21 1.94
N GLN A 29 -0.37 -2.51 1.94
CA GLN A 29 -1.35 -3.10 1.01
C GLN A 29 -2.80 -2.72 1.33
N GLY A 30 -3.07 -2.25 2.55
CA GLY A 30 -4.40 -1.80 2.95
C GLY A 30 -4.43 -0.56 3.80
N LEU A 31 -5.21 0.41 3.32
CA LEU A 31 -5.58 1.60 4.05
C LEU A 31 -7.11 1.77 3.96
N LEU A 32 -7.78 1.70 5.10
CA LEU A 32 -9.20 2.06 5.17
C LEU A 32 -9.34 3.57 5.31
N VAL A 33 -10.42 4.11 4.75
CA VAL A 33 -10.68 5.54 4.73
C VAL A 33 -12.12 5.85 5.11
N ASP A 34 -12.33 6.99 5.77
CA ASP A 34 -13.64 7.56 6.04
C ASP A 34 -14.24 8.21 4.78
N GLU A 35 -15.48 8.69 4.86
CA GLU A 35 -16.19 9.41 3.79
C GLU A 35 -15.46 10.67 3.29
N ASN A 36 -14.58 11.23 4.11
CA ASN A 36 -13.76 12.39 3.81
C ASN A 36 -12.40 12.00 3.20
N TRP A 37 -12.14 10.72 2.93
CA TRP A 37 -10.85 10.20 2.45
C TRP A 37 -9.70 10.34 3.45
N ASN A 38 -9.99 10.45 4.74
CA ASN A 38 -8.97 10.39 5.78
C ASN A 38 -8.69 8.93 6.12
N ALA A 39 -7.41 8.59 6.30
CA ALA A 39 -7.01 7.27 6.76
C ALA A 39 -7.60 6.95 8.15
N THR A 40 -8.16 5.75 8.31
CA THR A 40 -8.77 5.30 9.57
C THR A 40 -8.07 4.08 10.16
N VAL A 41 -7.57 3.16 9.34
CA VAL A 41 -6.89 1.93 9.76
C VAL A 41 -5.90 1.53 8.67
N GLY A 42 -4.65 1.29 9.05
CA GLY A 42 -3.69 0.58 8.19
C GLY A 42 -3.77 -0.91 8.46
N LEU A 43 -3.68 -1.74 7.43
CA LEU A 43 -3.79 -3.17 7.60
C LEU A 43 -3.04 -4.02 6.57
N GLU A 44 -2.63 -5.19 7.03
CA GLU A 44 -2.07 -6.27 6.21
C GLU A 44 -2.91 -7.52 6.41
N ALA A 45 -3.09 -8.28 5.33
CA ALA A 45 -3.92 -9.48 5.37
C ALA A 45 -3.12 -10.73 4.97
N ILE A 46 -3.30 -11.79 5.75
CA ILE A 46 -2.63 -13.08 5.59
C ILE A 46 -3.68 -14.17 5.48
N GLU A 47 -3.55 -15.00 4.46
CA GLU A 47 -4.41 -16.16 4.24
C GLU A 47 -3.67 -17.43 4.61
N ILE A 48 -4.29 -18.24 5.46
CA ILE A 48 -3.77 -19.56 5.81
C ILE A 48 -4.29 -20.54 4.77
N LEU A 49 -3.36 -21.12 3.99
CA LEU A 49 -3.68 -21.98 2.86
C LEU A 49 -3.76 -23.46 3.23
N ASP A 50 -3.01 -23.86 4.27
CA ASP A 50 -2.97 -25.22 4.78
C ASP A 50 -3.78 -25.32 6.09
N SER A 51 -4.91 -26.03 6.02
CA SER A 51 -5.79 -26.29 7.16
C SER A 51 -5.11 -27.13 8.24
N ASN A 52 -4.28 -28.12 7.87
CA ASN A 52 -3.60 -28.98 8.82
C ASN A 52 -2.51 -28.20 9.57
N TYR A 53 -1.84 -27.29 8.86
CA TYR A 53 -0.94 -26.32 9.47
C TYR A 53 -1.66 -25.39 10.45
N PHE A 54 -2.91 -25.02 10.21
CA PHE A 54 -3.68 -24.27 11.19
C PHE A 54 -4.10 -25.12 12.41
N GLU A 55 -4.52 -26.37 12.19
CA GLU A 55 -4.90 -27.26 13.30
C GLU A 55 -3.72 -27.53 14.25
N SER A 56 -2.50 -27.69 13.75
CA SER A 56 -1.31 -27.82 14.62
C SER A 56 -1.09 -26.57 15.47
N LEU A 57 -1.45 -25.38 14.95
CA LEU A 57 -1.40 -24.13 15.70
C LEU A 57 -2.51 -24.00 16.76
N LYS A 58 -3.53 -24.87 16.81
CA LYS A 58 -4.62 -24.80 17.80
C LYS A 58 -4.31 -25.50 19.12
N SER A 59 -3.40 -26.48 19.11
CA SER A 59 -3.05 -27.27 20.30
C SER A 59 -2.78 -26.35 21.52
N THR A 60 -3.54 -26.55 22.60
CA THR A 60 -3.35 -25.84 23.88
C THR A 60 -2.02 -26.24 24.54
N ASN A 61 -1.47 -27.40 24.15
CA ASN A 61 -0.13 -27.87 24.48
C ASN A 61 0.81 -27.72 23.27
N ARG A 62 0.89 -26.52 22.70
CA ARG A 62 1.88 -26.23 21.65
C ARG A 62 3.28 -26.45 22.20
N SER A 63 4.07 -27.24 21.50
CA SER A 63 5.51 -27.26 21.76
C SER A 63 6.08 -25.87 21.45
N LYS A 64 7.26 -25.57 21.99
CA LYS A 64 8.00 -24.37 21.62
C LYS A 64 8.28 -24.35 20.10
N GLU A 65 8.48 -25.53 19.51
CA GLU A 65 8.77 -25.71 18.09
C GLU A 65 7.59 -25.30 17.19
N ASP A 66 6.34 -25.64 17.54
CA ASP A 66 5.17 -25.26 16.73
C ASP A 66 4.99 -23.73 16.63
N LYS A 67 5.27 -23.02 17.73
CA LYS A 67 5.22 -21.56 17.77
C LYS A 67 6.34 -20.94 16.94
N GLU A 68 7.52 -21.53 17.00
CA GLU A 68 8.68 -21.10 16.23
C GLU A 68 8.46 -21.33 14.73
N GLU A 69 7.91 -22.49 14.35
CA GLU A 69 7.54 -22.78 12.96
C GLU A 69 6.53 -21.76 12.42
N PHE A 70 5.49 -21.41 13.20
CA PHE A 70 4.57 -20.35 12.81
C PHE A 70 5.26 -19.02 12.55
N CYS A 71 6.12 -18.61 13.50
CA CYS A 71 6.82 -17.36 13.38
C CYS A 71 7.74 -17.36 12.16
N ASN A 72 8.40 -18.49 11.88
CA ASN A 72 9.28 -18.64 10.72
C ASN A 72 8.50 -18.53 9.40
N GLU A 73 7.36 -19.21 9.25
CA GLU A 73 6.53 -19.06 8.05
C GLU A 73 5.90 -17.67 7.94
N PHE A 74 5.44 -17.10 9.04
CA PHE A 74 4.86 -15.75 9.06
C PHE A 74 5.88 -14.68 8.67
N TYR A 75 7.11 -14.75 9.19
CA TYR A 75 8.15 -13.78 8.86
C TYR A 75 8.77 -13.99 7.46
N LYS A 76 8.48 -15.11 6.77
CA LYS A 76 8.77 -15.25 5.33
C LYS A 76 7.82 -14.41 4.46
N VAL A 77 6.58 -14.21 4.89
CA VAL A 77 5.57 -13.46 4.12
C VAL A 77 5.47 -11.99 4.53
N LEU A 78 5.79 -11.67 5.78
CA LEU A 78 5.80 -10.30 6.30
C LEU A 78 6.88 -10.21 7.38
N THR A 79 8.02 -9.60 7.05
CA THR A 79 9.19 -9.60 7.93
C THR A 79 8.95 -8.77 9.20
N LYS A 80 9.81 -8.93 10.23
CA LYS A 80 9.75 -8.05 11.40
C LYS A 80 9.94 -6.58 11.03
N LYS A 81 10.85 -6.31 10.08
CA LYS A 81 11.11 -4.96 9.56
C LYS A 81 9.86 -4.37 8.93
N ASP A 82 9.24 -5.12 8.04
CA ASP A 82 7.98 -4.75 7.38
C ASP A 82 6.88 -4.32 8.36
N ILE A 83 6.70 -5.11 9.42
CA ILE A 83 5.71 -4.84 10.46
C ILE A 83 6.05 -3.56 11.21
N LYS A 84 7.33 -3.35 11.52
CA LYS A 84 7.80 -2.16 12.25
C LYS A 84 7.58 -0.89 11.45
N GLU A 85 7.89 -0.91 10.17
CA GLU A 85 7.74 0.26 9.29
C GLU A 85 6.27 0.59 9.02
N ARG A 86 5.43 -0.43 8.77
CA ARG A 86 3.98 -0.22 8.63
C ARG A 86 3.34 0.26 9.93
N TYR A 87 3.79 -0.26 11.06
CA TYR A 87 3.39 0.25 12.38
C TYR A 87 3.80 1.71 12.53
N LEU A 88 5.05 2.07 12.22
CA LEU A 88 5.56 3.43 12.32
C LEU A 88 4.71 4.40 11.48
N LEU A 89 4.44 4.05 10.22
CA LEU A 89 3.57 4.83 9.34
C LEU A 89 2.19 5.09 9.99
N CYS A 90 1.55 4.04 10.49
CA CYS A 90 0.23 4.13 11.11
C CYS A 90 0.25 4.92 12.42
N ASP A 91 1.29 4.74 13.24
CA ASP A 91 1.48 5.43 14.51
C ASP A 91 1.65 6.94 14.30
N LYS A 92 2.48 7.35 13.32
CA LYS A 92 2.62 8.76 12.91
C LYS A 92 1.33 9.36 12.35
N LEU A 93 0.48 8.54 11.73
CA LEU A 93 -0.86 8.94 11.31
C LEU A 93 -1.90 8.91 12.44
N ASN A 94 -1.54 8.48 13.64
CA ASN A 94 -2.46 8.24 14.77
C ASN A 94 -3.67 7.35 14.36
N ILE A 95 -3.39 6.26 13.66
CA ILE A 95 -4.37 5.23 13.29
C ILE A 95 -3.87 3.85 13.74
N PRO A 96 -4.77 2.89 14.04
CA PRO A 96 -4.35 1.53 14.35
C PRO A 96 -3.74 0.83 13.13
N PHE A 97 -2.68 0.06 13.37
CA PHE A 97 -2.19 -0.95 12.45
C PHE A 97 -2.72 -2.33 12.86
N VAL A 98 -3.38 -3.04 11.96
CA VAL A 98 -3.97 -4.36 12.24
C VAL A 98 -3.52 -5.42 11.24
N LEU A 99 -3.35 -6.64 11.74
CA LEU A 99 -3.18 -7.83 10.92
C LEU A 99 -4.50 -8.60 10.87
N ILE A 100 -4.93 -8.95 9.66
CA ILE A 100 -6.13 -9.75 9.41
C ILE A 100 -5.69 -11.12 8.92
N PHE A 101 -6.08 -12.16 9.66
CA PHE A 101 -5.85 -13.54 9.26
C PHE A 101 -7.16 -14.15 8.80
N TYR A 102 -7.18 -14.70 7.59
CA TYR A 102 -8.23 -15.59 7.14
C TYR A 102 -7.85 -17.05 7.49
N CYS A 103 -8.69 -17.68 8.29
CA CYS A 103 -8.48 -19.01 8.86
C CYS A 103 -9.61 -19.94 8.40
N PRO A 104 -9.37 -20.84 7.44
CA PRO A 104 -10.44 -21.63 6.81
C PRO A 104 -11.11 -22.69 7.69
N THR A 105 -10.68 -22.93 8.95
CA THR A 105 -11.17 -24.04 9.78
C THR A 105 -11.66 -23.66 11.17
N TYR A 106 -12.27 -22.50 11.32
CA TYR A 106 -12.98 -22.19 12.57
C TYR A 106 -14.43 -22.66 12.49
N GLU A 107 -14.68 -23.97 12.65
CA GLU A 107 -16.02 -24.56 12.89
C GLU A 107 -17.14 -24.14 11.90
N GLY A 108 -16.79 -23.56 10.74
CA GLY A 108 -17.71 -22.88 9.83
C GLY A 108 -18.26 -21.52 10.31
N ILE A 109 -17.89 -21.04 11.51
CA ILE A 109 -18.52 -19.88 12.16
C ILE A 109 -17.58 -18.67 12.29
N LYS A 110 -16.25 -18.80 12.47
CA LYS A 110 -15.34 -17.63 12.64
C LYS A 110 -14.08 -17.62 11.77
N ASN A 111 -14.25 -17.27 10.50
CA ASN A 111 -13.19 -17.38 9.50
C ASN A 111 -12.08 -16.31 9.61
N PHE A 112 -12.17 -15.38 10.57
CA PHE A 112 -11.28 -14.23 10.65
C PHE A 112 -10.71 -14.04 12.05
N ARG A 113 -9.41 -13.72 12.13
CA ARG A 113 -8.78 -13.18 13.33
C ARG A 113 -8.17 -11.81 13.03
N ILE A 114 -8.55 -10.80 13.80
CA ILE A 114 -7.94 -9.48 13.73
C ILE A 114 -7.06 -9.29 14.95
N SER A 115 -5.82 -8.86 14.73
CA SER A 115 -4.86 -8.54 15.79
C SER A 115 -4.34 -7.13 15.60
N MET A 116 -4.40 -6.30 16.64
CA MET A 116 -3.78 -4.98 16.62
C MET A 116 -2.29 -5.11 16.94
N VAL A 117 -1.45 -4.44 16.15
CA VAL A 117 -0.01 -4.42 16.35
C VAL A 117 0.34 -3.27 17.29
N LYS A 118 1.22 -3.52 18.26
CA LYS A 118 1.88 -2.53 19.09
C LYS A 118 3.37 -2.83 19.16
N ILE A 119 4.19 -1.79 19.26
CA ILE A 119 5.61 -1.91 19.52
C ILE A 119 5.86 -1.31 20.90
N ASN A 120 6.56 -2.05 21.77
CA ASN A 120 6.96 -1.52 23.08
C ASN A 120 8.25 -0.70 22.98
N ASP A 121 8.66 -0.07 24.08
CA ASP A 121 9.87 0.76 24.14
C ASP A 121 11.16 0.00 23.79
N ASN A 122 11.16 -1.33 23.96
CA ASN A 122 12.29 -2.20 23.61
C ASN A 122 12.31 -2.60 22.12
N GLY A 123 11.33 -2.17 21.33
CA GLY A 123 11.22 -2.50 19.91
C GLY A 123 10.65 -3.89 19.63
N ASP A 124 10.05 -4.56 20.62
CA ASP A 124 9.36 -5.84 20.45
C ASP A 124 7.96 -5.65 19.89
N ILE A 125 7.60 -6.52 18.94
CA ILE A 125 6.28 -6.55 18.33
C ILE A 125 5.32 -7.33 19.26
N LYS A 126 4.25 -6.66 19.70
CA LYS A 126 3.15 -7.24 20.45
C LYS A 126 1.88 -7.25 19.60
N TYR A 127 1.18 -8.38 19.63
CA TYR A 127 -0.14 -8.54 19.02
C TYR A 127 -1.19 -8.53 20.13
N ILE A 128 -2.00 -7.48 20.19
CA ILE A 128 -3.01 -7.25 21.23
C ILE A 128 -4.42 -7.21 20.63
N ASN A 129 -5.43 -7.24 21.49
CA ASN A 129 -6.85 -7.20 21.11
C ASN A 129 -7.18 -8.22 20.02
N LYS A 130 -6.75 -9.47 20.22
CA LYS A 130 -7.00 -10.59 19.30
C LYS A 130 -8.47 -10.97 19.37
N ILE A 131 -9.21 -10.70 18.30
CA ILE A 131 -10.64 -10.98 18.23
C ILE A 131 -10.91 -11.87 17.03
N ASP A 132 -11.66 -12.94 17.28
CA ASP A 132 -12.14 -13.86 16.25
C ASP A 132 -13.54 -13.44 15.80
N TYR A 133 -13.69 -13.26 14.49
CA TYR A 133 -14.90 -12.77 13.85
C TYR A 133 -15.52 -13.85 12.97
N SER A 134 -16.86 -13.96 13.05
CA SER A 134 -17.63 -14.54 11.96
C SER A 134 -17.50 -13.70 10.70
N GLU A 135 -17.88 -14.26 9.55
CA GLU A 135 -17.90 -13.47 8.31
C GLU A 135 -18.79 -12.23 8.47
N ASN A 136 -20.01 -12.39 9.01
CA ASN A 136 -20.93 -11.27 9.24
C ASN A 136 -20.35 -10.22 10.20
N ASP A 137 -19.71 -10.64 11.29
CA ASP A 137 -19.15 -9.70 12.24
C ASP A 137 -17.87 -9.02 11.70
N PHE A 138 -17.09 -9.73 10.87
CA PHE A 138 -15.97 -9.15 10.14
C PHE A 138 -16.44 -8.05 9.18
N ILE A 139 -17.53 -8.29 8.45
CA ILE A 139 -18.12 -7.30 7.55
C ILE A 139 -18.62 -6.08 8.32
N LYS A 140 -19.31 -6.27 9.46
CA LYS A 140 -19.73 -5.15 10.33
C LYS A 140 -18.53 -4.36 10.85
N TRP A 141 -17.48 -5.05 11.29
CA TRP A 141 -16.23 -4.40 11.70
C TRP A 141 -15.65 -3.58 10.55
N TRP A 142 -15.56 -4.14 9.34
CA TRP A 142 -15.03 -3.46 8.16
C TRP A 142 -15.81 -2.19 7.83
N GLN A 143 -17.15 -2.28 7.78
CA GLN A 143 -18.03 -1.15 7.54
C GLN A 143 -17.93 -0.07 8.62
N SER A 144 -17.69 -0.45 9.89
CA SER A 144 -17.47 0.51 10.97
C SER A 144 -16.18 1.32 10.83
N LYS A 145 -15.23 0.85 10.01
CA LYS A 145 -13.92 1.49 9.80
C LYS A 145 -13.80 2.18 8.44
N LYS A 146 -14.54 1.73 7.43
CA LYS A 146 -14.51 2.27 6.08
C LYS A 146 -15.79 3.05 5.78
N GLY A 147 -15.68 4.37 5.67
CA GLY A 147 -16.81 5.26 5.36
C GLY A 147 -17.09 5.41 3.87
N THR A 148 -16.14 5.08 2.99
CA THR A 148 -16.38 5.16 1.54
C THR A 148 -17.13 3.94 1.02
N ILE A 149 -18.09 4.16 0.13
CA ILE A 149 -18.64 3.10 -0.73
C ILE A 149 -17.80 2.96 -2.00
N GLN A 150 -17.83 1.78 -2.62
CA GLN A 150 -17.16 1.58 -3.90
C GLN A 150 -17.96 2.24 -5.03
N THR A 151 -17.38 3.26 -5.66
CA THR A 151 -18.03 3.99 -6.77
C THR A 151 -17.67 3.44 -8.15
N LYS A 152 -16.61 2.63 -8.28
CA LYS A 152 -16.15 2.07 -9.56
C LYS A 152 -16.45 0.58 -9.66
N GLN A 153 -17.07 0.15 -10.76
CA GLN A 153 -17.05 -1.27 -11.13
C GLN A 153 -15.60 -1.74 -11.33
N LEU A 154 -15.26 -2.92 -10.80
CA LEU A 154 -13.98 -3.61 -11.04
C LEU A 154 -13.85 -4.00 -12.52
N ARG A 155 -13.55 -3.03 -13.40
CA ARG A 155 -13.24 -3.26 -14.82
C ARG A 155 -11.71 -3.25 -15.02
N ASN A 156 -11.23 -3.93 -16.06
CA ASN A 156 -9.81 -4.16 -16.41
C ASN A 156 -9.04 -5.06 -15.42
N SER A 157 -8.95 -6.37 -15.69
CA SER A 157 -8.06 -7.37 -15.03
C SER A 157 -8.04 -7.43 -13.49
N ALA A 158 -8.71 -6.51 -12.78
CA ALA A 158 -8.80 -6.38 -11.34
C ALA A 158 -9.86 -7.35 -10.80
N GLY A 159 -10.98 -7.54 -11.51
CA GLY A 159 -11.99 -8.54 -11.18
C GLY A 159 -11.40 -9.96 -11.02
N PRO A 160 -10.64 -10.47 -12.02
CA PRO A 160 -9.93 -11.75 -11.88
C PRO A 160 -8.87 -11.78 -10.77
N ARG A 161 -8.25 -10.63 -10.40
CA ARG A 161 -7.23 -10.53 -9.35
C ARG A 161 -7.83 -10.54 -7.94
N VAL A 162 -8.89 -9.76 -7.74
CA VAL A 162 -9.70 -9.74 -6.51
C VAL A 162 -10.26 -11.13 -6.22
N LYS A 163 -10.60 -11.92 -7.25
CA LYS A 163 -11.04 -13.31 -7.04
C LYS A 163 -9.95 -14.29 -6.57
N ARG A 164 -8.67 -13.90 -6.55
CA ARG A 164 -7.56 -14.79 -6.16
C ARG A 164 -7.40 -14.95 -4.65
N THR A 165 -7.93 -14.02 -3.86
CA THR A 165 -7.85 -14.08 -2.39
C THR A 165 -9.24 -14.29 -1.80
N LYS A 166 -9.32 -15.05 -0.72
CA LYS A 166 -10.56 -15.34 0.02
C LYS A 166 -11.14 -14.06 0.64
N ILE A 167 -10.28 -13.20 1.18
CA ILE A 167 -10.70 -11.95 1.82
C ILE A 167 -11.34 -11.02 0.80
N ASP A 168 -10.70 -10.83 -0.36
CA ASP A 168 -11.24 -10.01 -1.45
C ASP A 168 -12.59 -10.55 -1.97
N ASN A 169 -12.72 -11.88 -2.13
CA ASN A 169 -13.99 -12.51 -2.51
C ASN A 169 -15.09 -12.23 -1.49
N ILE A 170 -14.81 -12.42 -0.20
CA ILE A 170 -15.77 -12.18 0.88
C ILE A 170 -16.20 -10.71 0.87
N LEU A 171 -15.27 -9.75 0.87
CA LEU A 171 -15.61 -8.33 0.80
C LEU A 171 -16.50 -8.00 -0.42
N SER A 172 -16.14 -8.54 -1.59
CA SER A 172 -16.88 -8.29 -2.82
C SER A 172 -18.33 -8.80 -2.79
N ASN A 173 -18.60 -9.90 -2.08
CA ASN A 173 -19.96 -10.43 -1.91
C ASN A 173 -20.88 -9.48 -1.14
N TYR A 174 -20.33 -8.59 -0.31
CA TYR A 174 -21.06 -7.55 0.42
C TYR A 174 -20.95 -6.16 -0.25
N GLY A 175 -20.45 -6.09 -1.48
CA GLY A 175 -20.23 -4.82 -2.19
C GLY A 175 -19.13 -3.95 -1.56
N LEU A 176 -18.25 -4.57 -0.76
CA LEU A 176 -17.13 -3.90 -0.09
C LEU A 176 -15.82 -4.13 -0.82
N MET A 177 -14.88 -3.23 -0.57
CA MET A 177 -13.50 -3.30 -1.02
C MET A 177 -12.58 -2.62 -0.01
N TRP A 178 -11.29 -2.71 -0.30
CA TRP A 178 -10.22 -1.92 0.31
C TRP A 178 -10.44 -0.42 0.07
N GLY A 179 -9.97 0.43 0.98
CA GLY A 179 -10.04 1.88 0.83
C GLY A 179 -9.00 2.41 -0.15
N GLY A 180 -7.77 1.93 -0.01
CA GLY A 180 -6.63 2.20 -0.87
C GLY A 180 -5.41 1.43 -0.37
N ASN A 181 -4.25 1.75 -0.93
CA ASN A 181 -2.94 1.26 -0.55
C ASN A 181 -1.95 2.45 -0.50
N ILE A 182 -0.77 2.22 0.08
CA ILE A 182 0.41 3.07 -0.11
C ILE A 182 1.37 2.23 -0.94
N ASP A 183 1.60 2.63 -2.19
CA ASP A 183 2.47 1.90 -3.12
C ASP A 183 3.89 1.79 -2.53
N ALA A 184 4.48 2.91 -2.10
CA ALA A 184 5.70 2.89 -1.32
C ALA A 184 5.81 4.08 -0.35
N PHE A 185 6.62 3.90 0.69
CA PHE A 185 7.10 4.95 1.55
C PHE A 185 8.53 4.64 1.99
N LYS A 186 9.31 5.69 2.24
CA LYS A 186 10.65 5.56 2.81
C LYS A 186 10.58 5.87 4.30
N ALA A 187 11.11 4.97 5.13
CA ALA A 187 11.25 5.18 6.56
C ALA A 187 12.73 5.16 6.95
N GLU A 188 13.20 6.19 7.65
CA GLU A 188 14.59 6.32 8.05
C GLU A 188 14.67 6.89 9.47
N ASN A 189 15.50 6.29 10.32
CA ASN A 189 15.72 6.75 11.71
C ASN A 189 14.44 6.97 12.54
N GLY A 190 13.38 6.20 12.31
CA GLY A 190 12.10 6.34 13.04
C GLY A 190 11.21 7.48 12.52
N HIS A 191 11.51 8.01 11.35
CA HIS A 191 10.72 9.01 10.64
C HIS A 191 10.27 8.46 9.27
N ILE A 192 9.15 8.98 8.78
CA ILE A 192 8.73 8.77 7.40
C ILE A 192 9.31 9.95 6.62
N GLU A 193 9.99 9.67 5.52
CA GLU A 193 10.66 10.69 4.71
C GLU A 193 9.81 11.13 3.51
N CYS A 194 9.06 10.19 2.91
CA CYS A 194 8.17 10.46 1.79
C CYS A 194 7.13 9.36 1.59
N ILE A 195 6.08 9.70 0.82
CA ILE A 195 5.13 8.77 0.21
C ILE A 195 5.40 8.74 -1.30
N ILE A 196 5.29 7.58 -1.93
CA ILE A 196 5.57 7.37 -3.35
C ILE A 196 4.41 6.60 -3.97
N ASP A 197 3.85 7.12 -5.07
CA ASP A 197 2.94 6.40 -5.97
C ASP A 197 3.71 5.97 -7.24
N PHE A 198 3.54 4.71 -7.67
CA PHE A 198 4.14 4.19 -8.90
C PHE A 198 3.14 4.20 -10.07
N ILE A 199 3.50 4.85 -11.16
CA ILE A 199 2.64 4.95 -12.35
C ILE A 199 3.29 4.23 -13.53
N SER A 200 2.76 3.06 -13.87
CA SER A 200 3.14 2.35 -15.10
C SER A 200 2.56 3.04 -16.35
N CYS A 201 3.43 3.53 -17.23
CA CYS A 201 3.06 4.18 -18.50
C CYS A 201 3.46 3.33 -19.71
N SER A 202 2.70 3.41 -20.82
CA SER A 202 3.02 2.72 -22.08
C SER A 202 3.52 3.69 -23.17
N ARG A 203 4.59 3.31 -23.89
CA ARG A 203 5.24 3.99 -25.04
C ARG A 203 5.54 5.48 -24.87
N ASN A 204 6.83 5.82 -24.86
CA ASN A 204 7.38 7.16 -24.72
C ASN A 204 6.84 7.82 -23.44
N MET A 205 7.63 7.84 -22.35
CA MET A 205 7.38 8.64 -21.13
C MET A 205 7.24 10.16 -21.40
N ASN A 206 7.05 10.55 -22.66
CA ASN A 206 7.53 11.75 -23.27
C ASN A 206 6.43 12.70 -23.79
N ILE A 207 5.13 12.35 -23.84
CA ILE A 207 4.12 13.30 -24.39
C ILE A 207 2.78 13.37 -23.63
N ASN A 208 2.26 12.28 -23.06
CA ASN A 208 0.92 12.27 -22.45
C ASN A 208 0.86 11.73 -21.01
N ALA A 209 2.01 11.46 -20.38
CA ALA A 209 2.10 10.98 -19.00
C ALA A 209 1.85 12.08 -17.94
N ASN A 210 1.10 13.14 -18.27
CA ASN A 210 0.76 14.18 -17.31
C ASN A 210 -0.50 13.75 -16.53
N PRO A 211 -0.42 13.46 -15.21
CA PRO A 211 -1.58 12.98 -14.47
C PRO A 211 -2.72 13.99 -14.38
N SER A 212 -2.46 15.29 -14.58
CA SER A 212 -3.53 16.30 -14.64
C SER A 212 -4.51 16.03 -15.79
N LYS A 213 -4.06 15.38 -16.86
CA LYS A 213 -4.93 14.98 -17.99
C LYS A 213 -5.85 13.80 -17.67
N TRP A 214 -5.60 13.09 -16.57
CA TRP A 214 -6.28 11.84 -16.22
C TRP A 214 -7.39 12.00 -15.18
N TYR A 215 -7.33 13.06 -14.37
CA TYR A 215 -8.23 13.28 -13.24
C TYR A 215 -9.71 13.28 -13.63
N ASN A 216 -10.03 13.92 -14.75
CA ASN A 216 -11.39 14.05 -15.27
C ASN A 216 -11.68 13.12 -16.45
N SER A 217 -10.77 12.19 -16.75
CA SER A 217 -10.99 11.28 -17.86
C SER A 217 -12.14 10.33 -17.55
N SER A 218 -13.14 10.32 -18.44
CA SER A 218 -14.25 9.36 -18.39
C SER A 218 -13.80 7.94 -18.69
N ASN A 219 -12.64 7.76 -19.33
CA ASN A 219 -12.10 6.45 -19.65
C ASN A 219 -11.17 5.95 -18.52
N PRO A 220 -11.55 4.87 -17.82
CA PRO A 220 -10.83 4.34 -16.66
C PRO A 220 -9.46 3.73 -17.01
N LYS A 221 -9.08 3.65 -18.31
CA LYS A 221 -7.76 3.19 -18.76
C LYS A 221 -6.69 4.27 -18.68
N TYR A 222 -7.05 5.54 -18.51
CA TYR A 222 -6.10 6.64 -18.48
C TYR A 222 -5.47 6.87 -17.09
N GLY A 223 -5.25 5.84 -16.28
CA GLY A 223 -4.53 5.99 -15.01
C GLY A 223 -5.39 6.34 -13.78
N PRO A 224 -4.77 6.68 -12.64
CA PRO A 224 -5.48 6.88 -11.37
C PRO A 224 -6.33 8.16 -11.41
N LYS A 225 -7.52 8.10 -10.79
CA LYS A 225 -8.39 9.28 -10.63
C LYS A 225 -7.99 10.09 -9.40
N TYR A 226 -8.52 11.32 -9.29
CA TYR A 226 -8.35 12.21 -8.14
C TYR A 226 -8.43 11.48 -6.80
N GLU A 227 -9.44 10.63 -6.58
CA GLU A 227 -9.64 9.97 -5.29
C GLU A 227 -8.48 9.05 -4.89
N GLY A 228 -7.86 8.42 -5.89
CA GLY A 228 -6.72 7.52 -5.72
C GLY A 228 -5.39 8.25 -5.53
N PHE A 229 -5.32 9.57 -5.71
CA PHE A 229 -4.16 10.39 -5.31
C PHE A 229 -4.47 11.22 -4.06
N LYS A 230 -5.75 11.54 -3.84
CA LYS A 230 -6.22 12.35 -2.71
C LYS A 230 -5.88 11.69 -1.38
N THR A 231 -6.10 10.39 -1.27
CA THR A 231 -5.84 9.65 -0.03
C THR A 231 -4.35 9.70 0.35
N GLN A 232 -3.47 9.38 -0.60
CA GLN A 232 -2.02 9.36 -0.41
C GLN A 232 -1.47 10.76 -0.18
N SER A 233 -2.00 11.76 -0.89
CA SER A 233 -1.64 13.17 -0.64
C SER A 233 -2.09 13.63 0.74
N LYS A 234 -3.26 13.19 1.24
CA LYS A 234 -3.70 13.44 2.63
C LYS A 234 -2.79 12.77 3.65
N VAL A 235 -2.36 11.54 3.38
CA VAL A 235 -1.39 10.83 4.22
C VAL A 235 -0.06 11.61 4.26
N ALA A 236 0.50 11.97 3.11
CA ALA A 236 1.74 12.73 3.02
C ALA A 236 1.64 14.09 3.72
N ASN A 237 0.55 14.83 3.50
CA ASN A 237 0.28 16.11 4.16
C ASN A 237 0.21 15.97 5.69
N ARG A 238 -0.51 14.96 6.20
CA ARG A 238 -0.64 14.71 7.64
C ARG A 238 0.67 14.29 8.31
N LEU A 239 1.54 13.60 7.58
CA LEU A 239 2.90 13.24 7.99
C LEU A 239 3.88 14.40 7.85
N CYS A 240 3.48 15.49 7.18
CA CYS A 240 4.34 16.60 6.80
C CYS A 240 5.55 16.15 5.95
N VAL A 241 5.31 15.26 4.98
CA VAL A 241 6.32 14.76 4.04
C VAL A 241 5.94 15.00 2.58
N PRO A 242 6.90 15.02 1.65
CA PRO A 242 6.62 15.04 0.22
C PRO A 242 5.83 13.81 -0.27
N HIS A 243 5.00 14.02 -1.28
CA HIS A 243 4.37 12.96 -2.05
C HIS A 243 5.01 12.90 -3.45
N LEU A 244 5.75 11.85 -3.73
CA LEU A 244 6.44 11.60 -4.99
C LEU A 244 5.59 10.75 -5.93
N ILE A 245 5.81 10.97 -7.23
CA ILE A 245 5.28 10.13 -8.29
C ILE A 245 6.45 9.63 -9.11
N ILE A 246 6.56 8.31 -9.24
CA ILE A 246 7.57 7.65 -10.08
C ILE A 246 6.87 6.97 -11.25
N TYR A 247 7.25 7.36 -12.47
CA TYR A 247 6.70 6.80 -13.69
C TYR A 247 7.63 5.71 -14.20
N LEU A 248 7.07 4.51 -14.39
CA LEU A 248 7.78 3.33 -14.87
C LEU A 248 7.40 3.04 -16.33
N ASP A 249 8.38 2.67 -17.16
CA ASP A 249 8.11 2.24 -18.54
C ASP A 249 7.64 0.78 -18.59
N LYS A 250 6.34 0.59 -18.75
CA LYS A 250 5.73 -0.74 -18.85
C LYS A 250 6.15 -1.51 -20.11
N SER A 251 6.63 -0.82 -21.15
CA SER A 251 7.09 -1.46 -22.39
C SER A 251 8.50 -2.05 -22.25
N GLN A 252 9.26 -1.60 -21.27
CA GLN A 252 10.60 -2.09 -20.95
C GLN A 252 10.69 -2.38 -19.44
N PRO A 253 10.02 -3.44 -18.95
CA PRO A 253 9.86 -3.69 -17.51
C PRO A 253 11.18 -4.00 -16.76
N ASP A 254 12.25 -4.28 -17.51
CA ASP A 254 13.60 -4.55 -17.01
C ASP A 254 14.54 -3.33 -17.14
N ALA A 255 14.09 -2.22 -17.78
CA ALA A 255 14.92 -1.03 -17.97
C ALA A 255 14.95 -0.16 -16.71
N GLU A 256 16.14 0.34 -16.36
CA GLU A 256 16.36 1.24 -15.23
C GLU A 256 16.11 2.68 -15.64
N ILE A 257 14.87 2.97 -16.04
CA ILE A 257 14.50 4.27 -16.57
C ILE A 257 13.20 4.69 -15.90
N VAL A 258 13.22 5.87 -15.28
CA VAL A 258 12.03 6.46 -14.65
C VAL A 258 11.91 7.93 -14.99
N ALA A 259 10.71 8.46 -14.86
CA ALA A 259 10.56 9.88 -14.59
C ALA A 259 10.15 10.08 -13.13
N ILE A 260 10.68 11.11 -12.48
CA ILE A 260 10.43 11.38 -11.06
C ILE A 260 9.87 12.80 -10.92
N SER A 261 8.84 12.93 -10.10
CA SER A 261 8.26 14.21 -9.75
C SER A 261 7.68 14.18 -8.34
N ALA A 262 7.27 15.34 -7.82
CA ALA A 262 6.53 15.43 -6.57
C ALA A 262 5.26 16.28 -6.76
N ILE A 263 4.25 15.97 -5.95
CA ILE A 263 2.97 16.68 -5.95
C ILE A 263 3.12 17.95 -5.13
N LYS A 264 2.98 19.10 -5.79
CA LYS A 264 2.89 20.39 -5.13
C LYS A 264 1.48 20.64 -4.59
N GLU A 265 0.48 20.37 -5.42
CA GLU A 265 -0.91 20.66 -5.11
C GLU A 265 -1.83 19.64 -5.78
N ILE A 266 -2.90 19.27 -5.07
CA ILE A 266 -3.96 18.42 -5.59
C ILE A 266 -5.32 19.07 -5.35
N SER A 267 -6.16 19.08 -6.38
CA SER A 267 -7.55 19.54 -6.37
C SER A 267 -8.44 18.59 -7.16
N PRO A 268 -9.77 18.68 -7.05
CA PRO A 268 -10.69 17.90 -7.90
C PRO A 268 -10.46 18.09 -9.41
N HIS A 269 -9.89 19.22 -9.82
CA HIS A 269 -9.72 19.57 -11.23
C HIS A 269 -8.36 19.20 -11.80
N ALA A 270 -7.31 19.24 -10.99
CA ALA A 270 -5.95 19.05 -11.45
C ALA A 270 -5.00 18.67 -10.31
N ILE A 271 -3.91 18.03 -10.71
CA ILE A 271 -2.67 17.93 -9.95
C ILE A 271 -1.65 18.93 -10.49
N THR A 272 -0.91 19.57 -9.61
CA THR A 272 0.24 20.40 -9.94
C THR A 272 1.48 19.73 -9.38
N LEU A 273 2.51 19.62 -10.22
CA LEU A 273 3.77 19.02 -9.84
C LEU A 273 4.74 20.12 -9.40
N VAL A 274 5.75 19.76 -8.61
CA VAL A 274 6.83 20.69 -8.25
C VAL A 274 7.56 21.18 -9.50
N ASN A 275 8.11 22.39 -9.42
CA ASN A 275 9.02 22.89 -10.44
C ASN A 275 10.41 22.30 -10.22
N ASP A 276 11.15 22.12 -11.31
CA ASP A 276 12.57 21.86 -11.23
C ASP A 276 13.28 23.11 -10.68
N PRO A 277 14.14 22.98 -9.66
CA PRO A 277 14.79 24.14 -9.05
C PRO A 277 15.79 24.83 -9.99
N VAL A 278 16.29 24.14 -11.02
CA VAL A 278 17.26 24.67 -11.99
C VAL A 278 16.56 25.37 -13.14
N THR A 279 15.56 24.72 -13.76
CA THR A 279 14.90 25.26 -14.96
C THR A 279 13.65 26.09 -14.63
N ASN A 280 13.15 26.00 -13.40
CA ASN A 280 11.86 26.57 -12.95
C ASN A 280 10.65 26.12 -13.80
N SER A 281 10.79 25.07 -14.60
CA SER A 281 9.69 24.44 -15.32
C SER A 281 9.04 23.37 -14.44
N GLN A 282 7.74 23.13 -14.62
CA GLN A 282 7.05 22.03 -13.95
C GLN A 282 7.73 20.69 -14.31
N ARG A 283 7.96 19.83 -13.30
CA ARG A 283 8.57 18.50 -13.51
C ARG A 283 7.59 17.51 -14.14
N ILE A 284 7.29 17.71 -15.41
CA ILE A 284 6.49 16.79 -16.21
C ILE A 284 7.36 15.62 -16.70
N PRO A 285 6.83 14.39 -16.78
CA PRO A 285 7.66 13.19 -16.96
C PRO A 285 8.61 13.20 -18.16
N LYS A 286 8.19 13.85 -19.24
CA LYS A 286 8.95 13.94 -20.49
C LYS A 286 10.31 14.63 -20.35
N ASP A 287 10.40 15.59 -19.43
CA ASP A 287 11.56 16.49 -19.31
C ASP A 287 12.52 16.03 -18.20
N HIS A 288 12.17 14.97 -17.43
CA HIS A 288 12.91 14.51 -16.26
C HIS A 288 13.06 12.99 -16.23
N ILE A 289 13.46 12.42 -17.36
CA ILE A 289 13.80 11.00 -17.46
C ILE A 289 15.19 10.79 -16.85
N THR A 290 15.30 9.87 -15.91
CA THR A 290 16.55 9.48 -15.24
C THR A 290 16.83 8.01 -15.53
N GLU A 291 18.07 7.72 -15.91
CA GLU A 291 18.52 6.38 -16.29
C GLU A 291 19.61 5.88 -15.34
N GLY A 292 19.56 4.59 -15.00
CA GLY A 292 20.49 3.91 -14.10
C GLY A 292 20.09 4.04 -12.63
N ILE A 293 20.08 2.91 -11.92
CA ILE A 293 19.56 2.82 -10.54
C ILE A 293 20.23 3.79 -9.56
N GLU A 294 21.54 4.03 -9.67
CA GLU A 294 22.27 4.97 -8.82
C GLU A 294 21.80 6.41 -9.03
N ASN A 295 21.74 6.86 -10.29
CA ASN A 295 21.23 8.20 -10.64
C ASN A 295 19.78 8.38 -10.21
N ILE A 296 18.96 7.33 -10.32
CA ILE A 296 17.56 7.33 -9.89
C ILE A 296 17.47 7.53 -8.38
N CYS A 297 18.31 6.85 -7.60
CA CYS A 297 18.33 7.01 -6.15
C CYS A 297 18.76 8.43 -5.74
N ASP A 298 19.80 8.96 -6.37
CA ASP A 298 20.27 10.34 -6.14
C ASP A 298 19.18 11.37 -6.48
N GLU A 299 18.48 11.16 -7.60
CA GLU A 299 17.43 12.07 -8.03
C GLU A 299 16.21 12.05 -7.10
N ILE A 300 15.84 10.88 -6.57
CA ILE A 300 14.80 10.75 -5.54
C ILE A 300 15.22 11.51 -4.27
N GLY A 301 16.47 11.35 -3.82
CA GLY A 301 17.00 12.08 -2.67
C GLY A 301 16.94 13.60 -2.86
N LYS A 302 17.32 14.09 -4.04
CA LYS A 302 17.16 15.51 -4.40
C LYS A 302 15.70 15.94 -4.33
N VAL A 303 14.79 15.22 -4.99
CA VAL A 303 13.35 15.54 -5.01
C VAL A 303 12.78 15.62 -3.61
N ILE A 304 13.11 14.67 -2.74
CA ILE A 304 12.70 14.70 -1.33
C ILE A 304 13.20 15.98 -0.66
N SER A 305 14.49 16.32 -0.80
CA SER A 305 15.11 17.46 -0.10
C SER A 305 14.53 18.83 -0.43
N PHE A 306 14.04 19.06 -1.66
CA PHE A 306 13.49 20.35 -2.07
C PHE A 306 11.96 20.39 -2.14
N SER A 307 11.29 19.26 -1.97
CA SER A 307 9.83 19.19 -2.04
C SER A 307 9.20 19.47 -0.68
N ASN A 308 8.01 20.08 -0.71
CA ASN A 308 7.19 20.28 0.48
C ASN A 308 6.02 19.27 0.48
N PRO A 309 5.34 19.10 1.62
CA PRO A 309 4.12 18.32 1.66
C PRO A 309 3.07 18.86 0.68
N PRO A 310 2.27 18.00 0.05
CA PRO A 310 1.29 18.45 -0.94
C PRO A 310 0.22 19.33 -0.31
N ILE A 311 -0.16 20.39 -1.02
CA ILE A 311 -1.31 21.24 -0.67
C ILE A 311 -2.58 20.57 -1.20
N ILE A 312 -3.59 20.44 -0.34
CA ILE A 312 -4.87 19.80 -0.69
C ILE A 312 -5.94 20.87 -0.74
N LYS A 313 -6.48 21.11 -1.93
CA LYS A 313 -7.58 22.03 -2.19
C LYS A 313 -8.90 21.30 -2.40
#